data_AF-A0A973ICC9-F1
#
_entry.id   AF-A0A973ICC9-F1
#
_cell.length_a   1.000
_cell.length_b   1.000
_cell.length_c   1.000
_cell.angle_alpha   90.00
_cell.angle_beta   90.00
_cell.angle_gamma   90.00
#
_symmetry.space_group_name_H-M   'P 1'
#
loop_
_entity.id
_entity.type
_entity.pdbx_description
1 polymer ?
#
loop_
_entity_poly.entity_id
_entity_poly.type
_entity_poly.pdbx_seq_one_letter_code
_entity_poly.pdbx_strand_id
1 'polypeptide(L)'
;FFTNGWNIFDLLIVVIALMPTAGGLSVLRALRILRVLRVISVAPRLRRVVEGFVTALPGMASVFLLMAIIFYIGSVMATKLFGAAFPEWFGNLGLSAYSLFQIMTLESWSMGIVRPVMEQFPYAWMFFVPFIMVTTFAVVNLLVGLIVNSMQDAHAEETNAATDTYREEVLQRLEAIEKRLADR
;
A
#
# COMPACT_ATOMS: atom_id res chain seq x y z
N PHE A 1 4.95 -6.36 -26.08
CA PHE A 1 5.86 -6.66 -24.96
C PHE A 1 5.76 -5.60 -23.86
N PHE A 2 6.08 -4.32 -24.15
CA PHE A 2 6.12 -3.21 -23.18
C PHE A 2 4.78 -2.70 -22.62
N THR A 3 3.64 -3.25 -23.05
CA THR A 3 2.31 -2.89 -22.55
C THR A 3 1.82 -3.82 -21.43
N ASN A 4 2.50 -4.94 -21.20
CA ASN A 4 2.15 -5.91 -20.17
C ASN A 4 3.06 -5.71 -18.95
N GLY A 5 2.47 -5.38 -17.79
CA GLY A 5 3.22 -5.12 -16.55
C GLY A 5 4.15 -6.26 -16.12
N TRP A 6 3.75 -7.51 -16.34
CA TRP A 6 4.59 -8.67 -16.02
C TRP A 6 5.82 -8.79 -16.93
N ASN A 7 5.69 -8.44 -18.20
CA ASN A 7 6.83 -8.43 -19.12
C ASN A 7 7.81 -7.29 -18.80
N ILE A 8 7.31 -6.14 -18.35
CA ILE A 8 8.15 -5.02 -17.88
C ILE A 8 8.88 -5.42 -16.59
N PHE A 9 8.18 -6.04 -15.64
CA PHE A 9 8.75 -6.58 -14.41
C PHE A 9 9.87 -7.58 -14.71
N ASP A 10 9.62 -8.55 -15.60
CA ASP A 10 10.61 -9.53 -15.99
C ASP A 10 11.80 -8.87 -16.69
N LEU A 11 11.57 -7.93 -17.60
CA LEU A 11 12.62 -7.17 -18.25
C LEU A 11 13.52 -6.43 -17.25
N LEU A 12 12.94 -5.75 -16.25
CA LEU A 12 13.70 -5.07 -15.20
C LEU A 12 14.59 -6.05 -14.42
N ILE A 13 14.03 -7.21 -14.05
CA ILE A 13 14.78 -8.26 -13.35
C ILE A 13 15.90 -8.85 -14.23
N VAL A 14 15.65 -9.06 -15.53
CA VAL A 14 16.69 -9.48 -16.50
C VAL A 14 17.80 -8.45 -16.55
N VAL A 15 17.47 -7.17 -16.69
CA VAL A 15 18.43 -6.06 -16.82
C VAL A 15 19.30 -5.95 -15.57
N ILE A 16 18.71 -5.99 -14.37
CA ILE A 16 19.47 -5.98 -13.10
C ILE A 16 20.37 -7.21 -12.99
N ALA A 17 19.90 -8.39 -13.41
CA ALA A 17 20.68 -9.62 -13.36
C ALA A 17 21.88 -9.62 -14.33
N LEU A 18 21.72 -9.02 -15.51
CA LEU A 18 22.74 -8.94 -16.56
C LEU A 18 23.66 -7.71 -16.44
N MET A 19 23.34 -6.76 -15.56
CA MET A 19 24.14 -5.55 -15.39
C MET A 19 25.60 -5.91 -15.05
N PRO A 20 26.58 -5.43 -15.84
CA PRO A 20 27.99 -5.70 -15.59
C PRO A 20 28.40 -5.13 -14.24
N THR A 21 29.01 -5.95 -13.40
CA THR A 21 29.56 -5.51 -12.12
C THR A 21 30.95 -4.91 -12.34
N ALA A 22 31.03 -3.82 -13.10
CA ALA A 22 32.26 -3.08 -13.30
C ALA A 22 32.30 -1.92 -12.28
N GLY A 23 33.10 -2.09 -11.22
CA GLY A 23 33.39 -1.05 -10.23
C GLY A 23 32.39 -0.95 -9.06
N GLY A 24 32.91 -1.01 -7.83
CA GLY A 24 32.36 -0.46 -6.56
C GLY A 24 30.99 -0.90 -6.03
N LEU A 25 30.03 -1.24 -6.89
CA LEU A 25 28.63 -1.43 -6.54
C LEU A 25 28.35 -2.89 -6.18
N SER A 26 28.92 -3.36 -5.07
CA SER A 26 28.65 -4.68 -4.49
C SER A 26 27.15 -4.96 -4.31
N VAL A 27 26.36 -3.91 -4.07
CA VAL A 27 24.89 -3.94 -3.98
C VAL A 27 24.25 -4.51 -5.25
N LEU A 28 24.73 -4.18 -6.45
CA LEU A 28 24.18 -4.71 -7.71
C LEU A 28 24.33 -6.24 -7.81
N ARG A 29 25.39 -6.80 -7.20
CA ARG A 29 25.58 -8.24 -7.10
C ARG A 29 24.53 -8.88 -6.20
N ALA A 30 24.22 -8.24 -5.07
CA ALA A 30 23.18 -8.71 -4.15
C ALA A 30 21.79 -8.64 -4.79
N LEU A 31 21.49 -7.58 -5.57
CA LEU A 31 20.21 -7.43 -6.27
C LEU A 31 19.92 -8.56 -7.27
N ARG A 32 20.92 -9.33 -7.71
CA ARG A 32 20.68 -10.52 -8.54
C ARG A 32 19.80 -11.57 -7.86
N ILE A 33 19.71 -11.58 -6.52
CA ILE A 33 18.79 -12.45 -5.78
C ILE A 33 17.33 -12.17 -6.13
N LEU A 34 17.01 -10.94 -6.55
CA LEU A 34 15.65 -10.55 -6.97
C LEU A 34 15.14 -11.37 -8.16
N ARG A 35 16.01 -12.05 -8.91
CA ARG A 35 15.58 -12.99 -9.96
C ARG A 35 14.65 -14.10 -9.45
N VAL A 36 14.71 -14.44 -8.17
CA VAL A 36 13.80 -15.39 -7.54
C VAL A 36 12.34 -14.88 -7.60
N LEU A 37 12.13 -13.56 -7.61
CA LEU A 37 10.80 -12.97 -7.77
C LEU A 37 10.16 -13.29 -9.13
N ARG A 38 10.92 -13.74 -10.14
CA ARG A 38 10.32 -14.28 -11.38
C ARG A 38 9.39 -15.45 -11.12
N VAL A 39 9.52 -16.18 -10.00
CA VAL A 39 8.55 -17.23 -9.65
C VAL A 39 7.12 -16.65 -9.56
N ILE A 40 6.98 -15.41 -9.08
CA ILE A 40 5.70 -14.69 -9.06
C ILE A 40 5.19 -14.47 -10.49
N SER A 41 6.08 -14.06 -11.40
CA SER A 41 5.73 -13.88 -12.82
C SER A 41 5.45 -15.22 -13.51
N VAL A 42 6.10 -16.34 -13.19
CA VAL A 42 5.89 -17.58 -13.94
C VAL A 42 4.68 -18.36 -13.42
N ALA A 43 4.35 -18.21 -12.13
CA ALA A 43 3.25 -18.92 -11.49
C ALA A 43 1.94 -18.12 -11.54
N PRO A 44 0.91 -18.55 -12.31
CA PRO A 44 -0.35 -17.82 -12.45
C PRO A 44 -1.12 -17.63 -11.14
N ARG A 45 -0.91 -18.54 -10.17
CA ARG A 45 -1.51 -18.42 -8.82
C ARG A 45 -0.91 -17.25 -8.04
N LEU A 46 0.41 -17.05 -8.12
CA LEU A 46 1.09 -15.94 -7.44
C LEU A 46 0.79 -14.61 -8.11
N ARG A 47 0.70 -14.58 -9.45
CA ARG A 47 0.25 -13.39 -10.18
C ARG A 47 -1.10 -12.89 -9.67
N ARG A 48 -2.08 -13.79 -9.56
CA ARG A 48 -3.43 -13.44 -9.07
C ARG A 48 -3.42 -12.84 -7.67
N VAL A 49 -2.58 -13.37 -6.77
CA VAL A 49 -2.43 -12.81 -5.41
C VAL A 49 -1.89 -11.38 -5.47
N VAL A 50 -0.80 -11.15 -6.22
CA VAL A 50 -0.19 -9.81 -6.35
C VAL A 50 -1.11 -8.84 -7.07
N GLU A 51 -1.78 -9.28 -8.15
CA GLU A 51 -2.79 -8.49 -8.86
C GLU A 51 -3.90 -8.07 -7.91
N GLY A 52 -4.44 -8.98 -7.09
CA GLY A 52 -5.47 -8.64 -6.10
C GLY A 52 -5.02 -7.58 -5.09
N PHE A 53 -3.77 -7.64 -4.61
CA PHE A 53 -3.21 -6.59 -3.77
C PHE A 53 -3.08 -5.26 -4.51
N VAL A 54 -2.57 -5.28 -5.74
CA VAL A 54 -2.34 -4.07 -6.54
C VAL A 54 -3.66 -3.42 -6.95
N THR A 55 -4.68 -4.19 -7.31
CA THR A 55 -6.01 -3.67 -7.71
C THR A 55 -6.77 -3.05 -6.54
N ALA A 56 -6.42 -3.40 -5.30
CA ALA A 56 -7.03 -2.78 -4.12
C ALA A 56 -6.40 -1.42 -3.74
N LEU A 57 -5.16 -1.15 -4.17
CA LEU A 57 -4.46 0.11 -3.85
C LEU A 57 -5.13 1.39 -4.40
N PRO A 58 -5.68 1.44 -5.64
CA PRO A 58 -6.30 2.64 -6.19
C PRO A 58 -7.44 3.20 -5.35
N GLY A 59 -8.28 2.32 -4.75
CA GLY A 59 -9.37 2.72 -3.86
C GLY A 59 -8.90 3.47 -2.61
N MET A 60 -7.60 3.40 -2.31
CA MET A 60 -6.98 3.90 -1.09
C MET A 60 -5.91 4.97 -1.37
N ALA A 61 -5.73 5.36 -2.62
CA ALA A 61 -4.70 6.32 -3.04
C ALA A 61 -4.82 7.67 -2.31
N SER A 62 -6.04 8.09 -2.00
CA SER A 62 -6.33 9.31 -1.22
C SER A 62 -5.76 9.25 0.20
N VAL A 63 -5.85 8.09 0.86
CA VAL A 63 -5.31 7.88 2.21
C VAL A 63 -3.77 7.86 2.18
N PHE A 64 -3.18 7.20 1.18
CA PHE A 64 -1.72 7.24 0.98
C PHE A 64 -1.21 8.65 0.75
N LEU A 65 -1.90 9.45 -0.07
CA LEU A 65 -1.55 10.84 -0.32
C LEU A 65 -1.64 11.68 0.96
N LEU A 66 -2.73 11.54 1.72
CA LEU A 66 -2.90 12.21 3.00
C LEU A 66 -1.79 11.84 3.99
N MET A 67 -1.48 10.55 4.10
CA MET A 67 -0.42 10.05 4.98
C MET A 67 0.95 10.58 4.56
N ALA A 68 1.25 10.64 3.25
CA ALA A 68 2.49 11.21 2.73
C ALA A 68 2.63 12.70 3.06
N ILE A 69 1.54 13.48 2.96
CA ILE A 69 1.51 14.90 3.34
C ILE A 69 1.77 15.06 4.85
N ILE A 70 1.07 14.29 5.69
CA ILE A 70 1.26 14.31 7.15
C ILE A 70 2.70 13.94 7.52
N PHE A 71 3.26 12.91 6.88
CA PHE A 71 4.65 12.51 7.08
C PHE A 71 5.63 13.59 6.68
N TYR A 72 5.43 14.22 5.53
CA TYR A 72 6.31 15.28 5.06
C TYR A 72 6.28 16.48 6.01
N ILE A 73 5.09 16.95 6.39
CA ILE A 73 4.92 18.07 7.33
C ILE A 73 5.56 17.71 8.68
N GLY A 74 5.26 16.51 9.21
CA GLY A 74 5.83 16.02 10.45
C GLY A 74 7.37 15.98 10.39
N SER A 75 7.93 15.50 9.29
CA SER A 75 9.39 15.40 9.10
C SER A 75 10.05 16.78 9.09
N VAL A 76 9.47 17.74 8.37
CA VAL A 76 9.95 19.13 8.36
C VAL A 76 9.88 19.75 9.76
N MET A 77 8.76 19.57 10.46
CA MET A 77 8.59 20.08 11.83
C MET A 77 9.60 19.47 12.78
N ALA A 78 9.77 18.15 12.77
CA ALA A 78 10.71 17.45 13.64
C ALA A 78 12.16 17.88 13.37
N THR A 79 12.55 18.05 12.10
CA THR A 79 13.87 18.58 11.73
C THR A 79 14.09 19.98 12.32
N LYS A 80 13.09 20.87 12.21
CA LYS A 80 13.22 22.25 12.69
C LYS A 80 13.18 22.36 14.22
N LEU A 81 12.37 21.55 14.89
CA LEU A 81 12.19 21.60 16.34
C LEU A 81 13.30 20.88 17.10
N PHE A 82 13.74 19.72 16.63
CA PHE A 82 14.61 18.82 17.38
C PHE A 82 15.97 18.56 16.74
N GLY A 83 16.15 18.91 15.45
CA GLY A 83 17.35 18.53 14.68
C GLY A 83 18.67 19.10 15.21
N ALA A 84 18.66 20.27 15.85
CA ALA A 84 19.86 20.85 16.44
C ALA A 84 20.34 20.08 17.69
N ALA A 85 19.42 19.59 18.51
CA ALA A 85 19.71 18.87 19.76
C ALA A 85 19.85 17.35 19.55
N PHE A 86 19.14 16.80 18.56
CA PHE A 86 19.10 15.37 18.26
C PHE A 86 19.41 15.12 16.77
N PRO A 87 20.65 15.40 16.32
CA PRO A 87 21.01 15.32 14.91
C PRO A 87 20.93 13.90 14.34
N GLU A 88 21.11 12.86 15.15
CA GLU A 88 21.03 11.46 14.70
C GLU A 88 19.60 11.05 14.30
N TRP A 89 18.59 11.60 14.97
CA TRP A 89 17.18 11.32 14.68
C TRP A 89 16.54 12.37 13.78
N PHE A 90 16.88 13.64 13.99
CA PHE A 90 16.16 14.76 13.38
C PHE A 90 17.06 15.74 12.62
N GLY A 91 18.35 15.44 12.43
CA GLY A 91 19.32 16.40 11.87
C GLY A 91 19.05 16.83 10.41
N ASN A 92 18.31 16.01 9.66
CA ASN A 92 17.82 16.37 8.33
C ASN A 92 16.46 15.73 8.06
N LEU A 93 15.86 16.09 6.92
CA LEU A 93 14.54 15.64 6.51
C LEU A 93 14.43 14.11 6.42
N GLY A 94 15.46 13.44 5.90
CA GLY A 94 15.48 11.98 5.74
C GLY A 94 15.58 11.25 7.08
N LEU A 95 16.43 11.73 7.99
CA LEU A 95 16.53 11.20 9.34
C LEU A 95 15.21 11.40 10.09
N SER A 96 14.61 12.58 9.99
CA SER A 96 13.31 12.85 10.62
C SER A 96 12.21 11.96 10.07
N ALA A 97 12.17 11.74 8.75
CA ALA A 97 11.22 10.83 8.12
C ALA A 97 11.42 9.39 8.60
N TYR A 98 12.67 8.93 8.73
CA TYR A 98 12.99 7.60 9.24
C TYR A 98 12.58 7.44 10.72
N SER A 99 12.93 8.38 11.59
CA SER A 99 12.53 8.35 13.00
C SER A 99 11.02 8.46 13.19
N LEU A 100 10.32 9.27 12.40
CA LEU A 100 8.86 9.33 12.42
C LEU A 100 8.21 8.05 11.88
N PHE A 101 8.85 7.36 10.94
CA PHE A 101 8.42 6.03 10.51
C PHE A 101 8.54 5.01 11.64
N GLN A 102 9.67 4.99 12.34
CA GLN A 102 9.86 4.17 13.55
C GLN A 102 8.78 4.47 14.60
N ILE A 103 8.54 5.75 14.89
CA ILE A 103 7.49 6.20 15.83
C ILE A 103 6.10 5.75 15.38
N MET A 104 5.76 5.86 14.09
CA MET A 104 4.49 5.38 13.55
C MET A 104 4.30 3.87 13.76
N THR A 105 5.37 3.07 13.66
CA THR A 105 5.32 1.63 13.95
C THR A 105 5.24 1.30 15.45
N LEU A 106 5.24 2.34 16.31
CA LEU A 106 5.28 2.25 17.77
C LEU A 106 6.53 1.54 18.32
N GLU A 107 7.55 1.35 17.49
CA GLU A 107 8.80 0.71 17.88
C GLU A 107 9.63 1.68 18.72
N SER A 108 9.83 1.34 20.00
CA SER A 108 10.62 2.12 20.98
C SER A 108 10.31 3.63 21.01
N TRP A 109 9.12 4.05 20.58
CA TRP A 109 8.82 5.46 20.33
C TRP A 109 8.96 6.32 21.60
N SER A 110 8.54 5.80 22.76
CA SER A 110 8.61 6.53 24.03
C SER A 110 10.00 6.42 24.66
N MET A 111 10.44 5.21 25.03
CA MET A 111 11.69 5.00 25.75
C MET A 111 12.93 5.29 24.90
N GLY A 112 12.88 5.00 23.60
CA GLY A 112 14.02 5.15 22.68
C GLY A 112 14.13 6.53 22.04
N ILE A 113 13.04 7.30 21.95
CA ILE A 113 13.06 8.61 21.28
C ILE A 113 12.42 9.70 22.15
N VAL A 114 11.11 9.64 22.42
CA VAL A 114 10.38 10.79 22.96
C VAL A 114 10.78 11.15 24.39
N ARG A 115 11.08 10.18 25.27
CA ARG A 115 11.56 10.46 26.64
C ARG A 115 12.92 11.15 26.65
N PRO A 116 13.96 10.67 25.94
CA PRO A 116 15.19 11.42 25.75
C PRO A 116 14.97 12.82 25.18
N VAL A 117 14.08 12.98 24.20
CA VAL A 117 13.74 14.31 23.66
C VAL A 117 13.11 15.20 24.73
N MET A 118 12.24 14.64 25.59
CA MET A 118 11.58 15.40 26.65
C MET A 118 12.50 15.86 27.78
N GLU A 119 13.69 15.27 27.94
CA GLU A 119 14.69 15.77 28.89
C GLU A 119 15.18 17.18 28.53
N GLN A 120 15.20 17.52 27.23
CA GLN A 120 15.52 18.86 26.74
C GLN A 120 14.29 19.67 26.32
N PHE A 121 13.25 18.99 25.83
CA PHE A 121 12.01 19.60 25.34
C PHE A 121 10.80 19.02 26.08
N PRO A 122 10.47 19.48 27.31
CA PRO A 122 9.44 18.87 28.15
C PRO A 122 8.05 18.73 27.50
N TYR A 123 7.77 19.56 26.50
CA TYR A 123 6.52 19.60 25.76
C TYR A 123 6.53 18.82 24.43
N ALA A 124 7.60 18.09 24.11
CA ALA A 124 7.72 17.35 22.86
C ALA A 124 6.58 16.33 22.64
N TRP A 125 5.98 15.82 23.71
CA TRP A 125 4.80 14.95 23.64
C TRP A 125 3.63 15.60 22.88
N MET A 126 3.49 16.93 22.91
CA MET A 126 2.44 17.65 22.18
C MET A 126 2.61 17.56 20.65
N PHE A 127 3.80 17.22 20.18
CA PHE A 127 4.04 16.91 18.77
C PHE A 127 3.87 15.41 18.50
N PHE A 128 4.58 14.57 19.27
CA PHE A 128 4.65 13.14 18.98
C PHE A 128 3.35 12.38 19.27
N VAL A 129 2.62 12.71 20.34
CA VAL A 129 1.37 12.00 20.67
C VAL A 129 0.29 12.26 19.61
N PRO A 130 -0.01 13.51 19.20
CA PRO A 130 -0.95 13.74 18.10
C PRO A 130 -0.50 13.11 16.79
N PHE A 131 0.80 13.15 16.46
CA PHE A 131 1.34 12.48 15.28
C PHE A 131 1.05 10.97 15.30
N ILE A 132 1.29 10.30 16.43
CA ILE A 132 1.00 8.87 16.62
C ILE A 132 -0.49 8.61 16.46
N MET A 133 -1.35 9.40 17.13
CA MET A 133 -2.80 9.22 17.05
C MET A 133 -3.32 9.31 15.62
N VAL A 134 -2.90 10.35 14.88
CA VAL A 134 -3.32 10.58 13.50
C VAL A 134 -2.81 9.48 12.56
N THR A 135 -1.53 9.12 12.65
CA THR A 135 -0.93 8.11 11.77
C THR A 135 -1.45 6.71 12.06
N THR A 136 -1.62 6.35 13.33
CA THR A 136 -2.22 5.07 13.74
C THR A 136 -3.67 4.97 13.26
N PHE A 137 -4.45 6.04 13.45
CA PHE A 137 -5.82 6.09 12.95
C PHE A 137 -5.89 5.95 11.42
N ALA A 138 -4.99 6.64 10.70
CA ALA A 138 -4.92 6.53 9.24
C ALA A 138 -4.58 5.09 8.78
N VAL A 139 -3.62 4.42 9.44
CA VAL A 139 -3.25 3.03 9.12
C VAL A 139 -4.41 2.06 9.44
N VAL A 140 -5.11 2.25 10.55
CA VAL A 140 -6.28 1.42 10.88
C VAL A 140 -7.40 1.64 9.86
N ASN A 141 -7.70 2.89 9.49
CA ASN A 141 -8.70 3.19 8.47
C ASN A 141 -8.31 2.66 7.09
N LEU A 142 -7.01 2.63 6.78
CA LEU A 142 -6.51 1.95 5.59
C LEU A 142 -6.88 0.46 5.66
N LEU A 143 -6.50 -0.25 6.72
CA LEU A 143 -6.82 -1.68 6.85
C LEU A 143 -8.33 -1.97 6.79
N VAL A 144 -9.14 -1.18 7.50
CA VAL A 144 -10.60 -1.31 7.46
C VAL A 144 -11.12 -1.03 6.05
N GLY A 145 -10.67 0.03 5.39
CA GLY A 145 -11.07 0.37 4.03
C GLY A 145 -10.74 -0.73 3.03
N LEU A 146 -9.57 -1.37 3.15
CA LEU A 146 -9.16 -2.49 2.31
C LEU A 146 -10.10 -3.69 2.50
N ILE A 147 -10.36 -4.04 3.76
CA ILE A 147 -11.25 -5.16 4.10
C ILE A 147 -12.66 -4.88 3.59
N VAL A 148 -13.20 -3.69 3.85
CA VAL A 148 -14.55 -3.29 3.41
C VAL A 148 -14.65 -3.35 1.90
N ASN A 149 -13.68 -2.79 1.16
CA ASN A 149 -13.69 -2.84 -0.31
C ASN A 149 -13.68 -4.29 -0.80
N SER A 150 -12.83 -5.15 -0.24
CA SER A 150 -12.78 -6.57 -0.62
C SER A 150 -14.07 -7.34 -0.33
N MET A 151 -14.75 -7.03 0.78
CA MET A 151 -16.02 -7.66 1.14
C MET A 151 -17.18 -7.16 0.27
N GLN A 152 -17.17 -5.87 -0.09
CA GLN A 152 -18.15 -5.28 -1.00
C GLN A 152 -18.01 -5.82 -2.41
N ASP A 153 -16.78 -5.95 -2.92
CA ASP A 153 -16.51 -6.55 -4.23
C ASP A 153 -17.03 -8.00 -4.28
N ALA A 154 -16.77 -8.79 -3.22
CA ALA A 154 -17.26 -10.17 -3.12
C ALA A 154 -18.81 -10.26 -3.07
N HIS A 155 -19.48 -9.38 -2.32
CA HIS A 155 -20.96 -9.34 -2.27
C HIS A 155 -21.58 -8.83 -3.57
N ALA A 156 -20.92 -7.89 -4.25
CA ALA A 156 -21.38 -7.35 -5.53
C ALA A 156 -21.33 -8.42 -6.63
N GLU A 157 -20.28 -9.24 -6.68
CA GLU A 157 -20.21 -10.39 -7.60
C GLU A 157 -21.37 -11.37 -7.37
N GLU A 158 -21.66 -11.72 -6.13
CA GLU A 158 -22.74 -12.65 -5.78
C GLU A 158 -24.14 -12.08 -6.09
N THR A 159 -24.36 -10.78 -5.79
CA THR A 159 -25.64 -10.10 -6.06
C THR A 159 -25.88 -9.92 -7.55
N ASN A 160 -24.84 -9.57 -8.33
CA ASN A 160 -24.95 -9.44 -9.77
C ASN A 160 -25.24 -10.80 -10.42
N ALA A 161 -24.56 -11.87 -9.99
CA ALA A 161 -24.83 -13.22 -10.47
C ALA A 161 -26.28 -13.65 -10.18
N ALA A 162 -26.81 -13.36 -8.98
CA ALA A 162 -28.20 -13.65 -8.64
C ALA A 162 -29.19 -12.85 -9.51
N THR A 163 -28.89 -11.57 -9.77
CA THR A 163 -29.73 -10.69 -10.60
C THR A 163 -29.75 -11.12 -12.06
N ASP A 164 -28.60 -11.51 -12.62
CA ASP A 164 -28.52 -12.00 -14.00
C ASP A 164 -29.28 -13.32 -14.16
N THR A 165 -29.16 -14.24 -13.19
CA THR A 165 -29.94 -15.48 -13.18
C THR A 165 -31.44 -15.20 -13.16
N TYR A 166 -31.89 -14.24 -12.34
CA TYR A 166 -33.30 -13.85 -12.27
C TYR A 166 -33.78 -13.20 -13.58
N ARG A 167 -32.97 -12.34 -14.19
CA ARG A 167 -33.28 -11.71 -15.49
C ARG A 167 -33.42 -12.76 -16.59
N GLU A 168 -32.53 -13.74 -16.65
CA GLU A 168 -32.63 -14.84 -17.60
C GLU A 168 -33.92 -15.65 -17.42
N GLU A 169 -34.31 -15.96 -16.18
CA GLU A 169 -35.56 -16.66 -15.91
C GLU A 169 -36.79 -15.85 -16.38
N VAL A 170 -36.82 -14.55 -16.08
CA VAL A 170 -37.92 -13.67 -16.51
C VAL A 170 -38.02 -13.59 -18.04
N LEU A 171 -36.88 -13.44 -18.74
CA LEU A 171 -36.86 -13.40 -20.21
C LEU A 171 -37.38 -14.70 -20.82
N GLN A 172 -36.95 -15.86 -20.30
CA GLN A 172 -37.45 -17.16 -20.75
C GLN A 172 -38.97 -17.29 -20.55
N ARG A 173 -39.51 -16.78 -19.43
CA ARG A 173 -40.95 -16.79 -19.21
C ARG A 173 -41.70 -15.87 -20.16
N LEU A 174 -41.16 -14.70 -20.49
CA LEU A 174 -41.77 -13.79 -21.47
C LEU A 174 -41.80 -14.41 -22.86
N GLU A 175 -40.71 -15.01 -23.33
CA GLU A 175 -40.68 -15.74 -24.62
C GLU A 175 -41.70 -16.87 -24.66
N ALA A 176 -41.84 -17.64 -23.57
CA ALA A 176 -42.83 -18.70 -23.48
C ALA A 176 -44.28 -18.19 -23.55
N ILE A 177 -44.55 -17.00 -22.99
CA ILE A 177 -45.86 -16.35 -23.05
C ILE A 177 -46.12 -15.82 -24.47
N GLU A 178 -45.16 -15.14 -25.09
CA GLU A 178 -45.28 -14.65 -26.47
C GLU A 178 -45.60 -15.79 -27.44
N LYS A 179 -44.89 -16.92 -27.32
CA LYS A 179 -45.11 -18.09 -28.16
C LYS A 179 -46.53 -18.66 -28.00
N ARG A 180 -47.06 -18.70 -26.77
CA ARG A 180 -48.43 -19.14 -26.49
C ARG A 180 -49.50 -18.18 -27.02
N LEU A 181 -49.20 -16.89 -27.11
CA LEU A 181 -50.10 -15.89 -27.68
C LEU A 181 -50.09 -15.92 -29.22
N ALA A 182 -48.96 -16.25 -29.83
CA ALA A 182 -48.84 -16.38 -31.29
C ALA A 182 -49.58 -17.61 -31.87
N ASP A 183 -49.76 -18.66 -31.05
CA ASP A 183 -50.47 -19.89 -31.44
C ASP A 183 -52.01 -19.81 -31.30
N ARG A 184 -52.56 -18.64 -30.91
CA ARG A 184 -54.00 -18.38 -30.78
C ARG A 184 -54.52 -17.46 -31.87
#